data_AF-A0A4Y2RC87-F1
#
_entry.id   AF-A0A4Y2RC87-F1
#
_cell.length_a   1.000
_cell.length_b   1.000
_cell.length_c   1.000
_cell.angle_alpha   90.00
_cell.angle_beta   90.00
_cell.angle_gamma   90.00
#
_symmetry.space_group_name_H-M   'P 1'
#
loop_
_entity.id
_entity.type
_entity.pdbx_description
1 polymer ?
#
loop_
_entity_poly.entity_id
_entity_poly.type
_entity_poly.pdbx_seq_one_letter_code
_entity_poly.pdbx_strand_id
1 'polypeptide(L)'
;MRRFLKQNSPKEMSPVLITILGTTVPEAIKIWFVHQRLQKFIDRPRQCNKCFSFMHPSRICDKTIICYLCGAAHIGPCQQPVKCINCNGPHNAKSTSCPSYITEQKILELKCRNHITTGEARRIFQQNKAKYSETVKTMPAVTNIEDTINAKFETLLQAINDRFERQMAIFADMLQKSMDCICQNFCKIITQCVDPGSSPVRKKKLFSNLRQMSNSINSWDAGGSQEAEDMPQC
;
A
#
# COMPACT_ATOMS: atom_id res chain seq x y z
N MET A 1 -45.66 8.93 3.23
CA MET A 1 -46.04 9.58 1.95
C MET A 1 -45.12 9.01 0.86
N ARG A 2 -45.59 8.05 0.05
CA ARG A 2 -44.77 7.41 -1.00
C ARG A 2 -44.76 8.31 -2.24
N ARG A 3 -43.57 8.63 -2.75
CA ARG A 3 -43.38 9.13 -4.12
C ARG A 3 -42.35 8.23 -4.79
N PHE A 4 -42.83 7.26 -5.55
CA PHE A 4 -42.02 6.61 -6.58
C PHE A 4 -42.42 7.25 -7.90
N LEU A 5 -41.49 7.95 -8.54
CA LEU A 5 -41.66 8.52 -9.88
C LEU A 5 -40.90 7.66 -10.90
N LYS A 6 -41.49 7.60 -12.09
CA LYS A 6 -41.14 6.79 -13.26
C LYS A 6 -39.69 7.02 -13.70
N GLN A 7 -39.03 5.95 -14.14
CA GLN A 7 -37.69 5.98 -14.74
C GLN A 7 -37.71 6.89 -15.99
N ASN A 8 -36.70 7.76 -16.10
CA ASN A 8 -36.41 8.73 -17.18
C ASN A 8 -36.95 10.16 -17.02
N SER A 9 -36.62 10.84 -15.93
CA SER A 9 -36.63 12.31 -15.89
C SER A 9 -35.30 12.85 -15.32
N PRO A 10 -34.74 13.96 -15.84
CA PRO A 10 -33.45 14.51 -15.42
C PRO A 10 -33.54 15.31 -14.10
N LYS A 11 -34.57 15.05 -13.28
CA LYS A 11 -34.72 15.68 -11.96
C LYS A 11 -34.04 14.79 -10.93
N GLU A 12 -32.96 15.28 -10.35
CA GLU A 12 -32.32 14.68 -9.17
C GLU A 12 -33.40 14.36 -8.12
N MET A 13 -33.62 13.06 -7.90
CA MET A 13 -34.55 12.62 -6.86
C MET A 13 -33.95 12.93 -5.49
N SER A 14 -34.76 13.47 -4.59
CA SER A 14 -34.33 13.65 -3.19
C SER A 14 -33.98 12.28 -2.58
N PRO A 15 -32.83 12.16 -1.90
CA PRO A 15 -32.41 10.90 -1.30
C PRO A 15 -33.43 10.43 -0.26
N VAL A 16 -33.71 9.13 -0.25
CA VAL A 16 -34.59 8.50 0.74
C VAL A 16 -33.73 7.87 1.83
N LEU A 17 -33.99 8.23 3.09
CA LEU A 17 -33.35 7.59 4.23
C LEU A 17 -34.00 6.23 4.49
N ILE A 18 -33.19 5.18 4.49
CA ILE A 18 -33.62 3.80 4.76
C ILE A 18 -32.97 3.37 6.07
N THR A 19 -33.80 3.04 7.06
CA THR A 19 -33.34 2.50 8.34
C THR A 19 -33.48 0.99 8.30
N ILE A 20 -32.37 0.28 8.50
CA ILE A 20 -32.32 -1.18 8.51
C ILE A 20 -32.12 -1.63 9.95
N LEU A 21 -33.02 -2.47 10.44
CA LEU A 21 -32.89 -3.10 11.75
C LEU A 21 -31.97 -4.31 11.60
N GLY A 22 -30.75 -4.22 12.10
CA GLY A 22 -29.75 -5.27 11.97
C GLY A 22 -28.38 -4.83 12.49
N THR A 23 -27.42 -5.75 12.45
CA THR A 23 -26.02 -5.50 12.86
C THR A 23 -25.16 -4.98 11.72
N THR A 24 -25.56 -5.19 10.46
CA THR A 24 -24.83 -4.77 9.27
C THR A 24 -25.74 -4.06 8.28
N VAL A 25 -25.15 -3.15 7.49
CA VAL A 25 -25.84 -2.44 6.41
C VAL A 25 -25.49 -3.13 5.10
N PRO A 26 -26.46 -3.69 4.35
CA PRO A 26 -26.21 -4.30 3.05
C PRO A 26 -25.76 -3.24 2.04
N GLU A 27 -24.97 -3.66 1.05
CA GLU A 27 -24.48 -2.77 -0.02
C GLU A 27 -25.63 -2.32 -0.96
N ALA A 28 -26.63 -3.18 -1.13
CA ALA A 28 -27.78 -2.90 -1.97
C ALA A 28 -29.04 -3.55 -1.39
N ILE A 29 -30.19 -2.99 -1.75
CA ILE A 29 -31.50 -3.55 -1.42
C ILE A 29 -32.30 -3.77 -2.69
N LYS A 30 -33.16 -4.79 -2.64
CA LYS A 30 -34.14 -5.06 -3.68
C LYS A 30 -35.49 -4.53 -3.22
N ILE A 31 -36.02 -3.54 -3.92
CA ILE A 31 -37.37 -3.03 -3.72
C ILE A 31 -38.16 -3.40 -4.97
N TRP A 32 -39.08 -4.37 -4.84
CA TRP A 32 -39.80 -4.97 -5.97
C TRP A 32 -38.84 -5.56 -7.02
N PHE A 33 -38.84 -4.99 -8.23
CA PHE A 33 -38.00 -5.39 -9.36
C PHE A 33 -36.74 -4.52 -9.50
N VAL A 34 -36.52 -3.56 -8.58
CA VAL A 34 -35.39 -2.63 -8.63
C VAL A 34 -34.32 -3.05 -7.63
N HIS A 35 -33.07 -3.13 -8.10
CA HIS A 35 -31.90 -3.32 -7.27
C HIS A 35 -31.19 -1.97 -7.09
N GLN A 36 -31.16 -1.46 -5.85
CA GLN A 36 -30.64 -0.13 -5.55
C GLN A 36 -29.44 -0.24 -4.60
N ARG A 37 -28.29 0.29 -5.03
CA ARG A 37 -27.13 0.46 -4.15
C ARG A 37 -27.42 1.51 -3.09
N LEU A 38 -27.02 1.22 -1.86
CA LEU A 38 -27.16 2.10 -0.72
C LEU A 38 -25.92 2.97 -0.57
N GLN A 39 -26.15 4.24 -0.25
CA GLN A 39 -25.09 5.12 0.24
C GLN A 39 -25.17 5.18 1.77
N LYS A 40 -24.00 5.14 2.41
CA LYS A 40 -23.90 5.27 3.86
C LYS A 40 -24.36 6.67 4.28
N PHE A 41 -25.33 6.73 5.19
CA PHE A 41 -25.77 7.99 5.78
C PHE A 41 -24.81 8.42 6.89
N ILE A 42 -24.16 9.57 6.69
CA ILE A 42 -23.29 10.17 7.70
C ILE A 42 -24.10 11.25 8.44
N ASP A 43 -24.24 11.07 9.75
CA ASP A 43 -24.89 12.05 10.61
C ASP A 43 -24.18 13.41 10.57
N ARG A 44 -24.95 14.48 10.75
CA ARG A 44 -24.37 15.81 11.00
C ARG A 44 -23.88 15.91 12.44
N PRO A 45 -22.71 16.54 12.70
CA PRO A 45 -22.24 16.80 14.06
C PRO A 45 -23.31 17.49 14.91
N ARG A 46 -23.71 16.84 16.00
CA ARG A 46 -24.66 17.44 16.95
C ARG A 46 -23.92 18.44 17.84
N GLN A 47 -24.43 19.66 17.88
CA GLN A 47 -23.95 20.72 18.77
C GLN A 47 -24.90 20.88 19.95
N CYS A 48 -24.35 21.16 21.12
CA CYS A 48 -25.13 21.62 22.27
C CYS A 48 -25.77 22.98 21.95
N ASN A 49 -27.07 23.12 22.18
CA ASN A 49 -27.79 24.37 21.91
C ASN A 49 -27.48 25.48 22.92
N LYS A 50 -26.91 25.14 24.08
CA LYS A 50 -26.53 26.12 25.12
C LYS A 50 -25.12 26.65 24.92
N CYS A 51 -24.13 25.77 24.74
CA CYS A 51 -22.71 26.13 24.68
C CYS A 51 -22.01 25.85 23.34
N PHE A 52 -22.72 25.32 22.34
CA PHE A 52 -22.20 24.95 21.01
C PHE A 52 -21.04 23.95 20.98
N SER A 53 -20.76 23.28 22.11
CA SER A 53 -19.81 22.18 22.18
C SER A 53 -20.35 20.94 21.46
N PHE A 54 -19.44 20.15 20.86
CA PHE A 54 -19.73 18.87 20.22
C PHE A 54 -19.53 17.66 21.13
N MET A 55 -19.21 17.89 22.41
CA MET A 55 -18.83 16.80 23.35
C MET A 55 -20.02 16.22 24.10
N HIS A 56 -21.12 16.97 24.25
CA HIS A 56 -22.27 16.55 25.04
C HIS A 56 -23.59 17.03 24.41
N PRO A 57 -24.70 16.32 24.65
CA PRO A 57 -26.02 16.76 24.24
C PRO A 57 -26.53 17.90 25.13
N SER A 58 -27.42 18.74 24.60
CA SER A 58 -27.99 19.90 25.31
C SER A 58 -28.66 19.57 26.66
N ARG A 59 -29.11 18.33 26.85
CA ARG A 59 -29.79 17.86 28.08
C ARG A 59 -28.85 17.71 29.27
N ILE A 60 -27.56 17.43 29.03
CA ILE A 60 -26.53 17.21 30.06
C ILE A 60 -25.69 18.50 30.25
N CYS A 61 -26.11 19.61 29.63
CA CYS A 61 -25.34 20.84 29.66
C CYS A 61 -25.75 21.72 30.83
N ASP A 62 -24.79 21.95 31.73
CA ASP A 62 -24.94 22.82 32.91
C ASP A 62 -24.49 24.27 32.64
N LYS A 63 -23.99 24.55 31.43
CA LYS A 63 -23.54 25.89 31.05
C LYS A 63 -24.72 26.81 30.74
N THR A 64 -24.50 28.11 30.95
CA THR A 64 -25.43 29.16 30.53
C THR A 64 -25.54 29.20 29.00
N ILE A 65 -26.66 29.74 28.51
CA ILE A 65 -26.87 29.94 27.08
C ILE A 65 -25.95 31.06 26.62
N ILE A 66 -25.06 30.75 25.67
CA ILE A 66 -24.19 31.73 25.03
C ILE A 66 -24.71 32.09 23.64
N CYS A 67 -24.26 33.22 23.11
CA CYS A 67 -24.59 33.64 21.76
C CYS A 67 -23.78 32.83 20.72
N TYR A 68 -24.45 32.34 19.67
CA TYR A 68 -23.78 31.59 18.60
C TYR A 68 -22.88 32.47 17.71
N LEU A 69 -23.08 33.79 17.70
CA LEU A 69 -22.30 34.73 16.89
C LEU A 69 -20.97 35.08 17.56
N CYS A 70 -20.98 35.44 18.85
CA CYS A 70 -19.81 35.96 19.55
C CYS A 70 -19.28 35.07 20.70
N GLY A 71 -20.02 34.03 21.09
CA GLY A 71 -19.64 33.12 22.18
C GLY A 71 -19.80 33.68 23.59
N ALA A 72 -20.25 34.93 23.76
CA ALA A 72 -20.53 35.54 25.06
C ALA A 72 -21.98 35.35 25.50
N ALA A 73 -22.23 35.37 26.80
CA ALA A 73 -23.58 35.40 27.36
C ALA A 73 -24.08 36.85 27.37
N HIS A 74 -25.13 37.15 26.61
CA HIS A 74 -25.78 38.45 26.61
C HIS A 74 -27.27 38.31 26.32
N ILE A 75 -28.06 39.32 26.71
CA ILE A 75 -29.49 39.41 26.46
C ILE A 75 -29.70 40.50 25.41
N GLY A 76 -30.46 40.21 24.35
CA GLY A 76 -30.70 41.16 23.25
C GLY A 76 -29.75 40.98 22.05
N PRO A 77 -29.79 41.90 21.07
CA PRO A 77 -29.03 41.79 19.82
C PRO A 77 -27.52 41.77 20.07
N CYS A 78 -26.80 40.92 19.33
CA CYS A 78 -25.36 40.78 19.44
C CYS A 78 -24.65 41.99 18.82
N GLN A 79 -23.98 42.80 19.64
CA GLN A 79 -23.13 43.91 19.18
C GLN A 79 -21.64 43.53 19.10
N GLN A 80 -21.29 42.34 19.59
CA GLN A 80 -19.91 41.86 19.61
C GLN A 80 -19.49 41.32 18.24
N PRO A 81 -18.19 41.41 17.89
CA PRO A 81 -17.69 40.84 16.65
C PRO A 81 -17.92 39.32 16.61
N VAL A 82 -18.14 38.80 15.40
CA VAL A 82 -18.41 37.37 15.19
C VAL A 82 -17.15 36.56 15.51
N LYS A 83 -17.27 35.64 16.47
CA LYS A 83 -16.19 34.79 16.96
C LYS A 83 -16.71 33.40 17.32
N CYS A 84 -16.04 32.38 16.81
CA CYS A 84 -16.41 30.99 17.07
C CYS A 84 -15.88 30.53 18.44
N ILE A 85 -16.75 30.01 19.31
CA ILE A 85 -16.36 29.48 20.62
C ILE A 85 -15.47 28.23 20.55
N ASN A 86 -15.57 27.45 19.46
CA ASN A 86 -14.88 26.15 19.34
C ASN A 86 -13.47 26.25 18.74
N CYS A 87 -13.20 27.26 17.91
CA CYS A 87 -11.91 27.42 17.24
C CYS A 87 -11.35 28.85 17.31
N ASN A 88 -12.05 29.78 17.95
CA ASN A 88 -11.70 31.20 18.06
C ASN A 88 -11.52 31.93 16.71
N GLY A 89 -12.07 31.40 15.62
CA GLY A 89 -11.99 31.99 14.27
C GLY A 89 -13.05 33.07 14.00
N PRO A 90 -12.90 33.84 12.90
CA PRO A 90 -13.79 34.95 12.53
C PRO A 90 -15.08 34.45 11.83
N HIS A 91 -15.81 33.57 12.49
CA HIS A 91 -17.09 33.02 12.02
C HIS A 91 -17.96 32.60 13.21
N ASN A 92 -19.26 32.38 12.98
CA ASN A 92 -20.17 31.98 14.05
C ASN A 92 -20.00 30.48 14.40
N ALA A 93 -20.44 30.07 15.59
CA ALA A 93 -20.27 28.70 16.07
C ALA A 93 -21.00 27.61 15.23
N LYS A 94 -21.96 28.00 14.37
CA LYS A 94 -22.72 27.09 13.50
C LYS A 94 -22.11 26.93 12.10
N SER A 95 -21.00 27.62 11.80
CA SER A 95 -20.38 27.55 10.48
C SER A 95 -19.86 26.15 10.16
N THR A 96 -20.16 25.65 8.96
CA THR A 96 -19.63 24.37 8.45
C THR A 96 -18.15 24.44 8.07
N SER A 97 -17.63 25.65 7.85
CA SER A 97 -16.20 25.89 7.60
C SER A 97 -15.35 25.87 8.87
N CYS A 98 -15.96 25.74 10.05
CA CYS A 98 -15.23 25.69 11.30
C CYS A 98 -14.31 24.45 11.36
N PRO A 99 -13.01 24.60 11.67
CA PRO A 99 -12.09 23.47 11.83
C PRO A 99 -12.62 22.41 12.81
N SER A 100 -13.21 22.85 13.93
CA SER A 100 -13.80 21.96 14.93
C SER A 100 -15.00 21.19 14.37
N TYR A 101 -15.85 21.83 13.57
CA TYR A 101 -16.96 21.15 12.87
C TYR A 101 -16.43 20.10 11.88
N ILE A 102 -15.44 20.45 11.07
CA ILE A 102 -14.82 19.54 10.09
C ILE A 102 -14.20 18.33 10.79
N THR A 103 -13.52 18.52 11.94
CA THR A 103 -12.97 17.40 12.70
C THR A 103 -14.04 16.45 13.21
N GLU A 104 -15.16 16.98 13.71
CA GLU A 104 -16.28 16.16 14.17
C GLU A 104 -16.96 15.42 13.03
N GLN A 105 -17.09 16.06 11.86
CA GLN A 105 -17.60 15.42 10.66
C GLN A 105 -16.71 14.23 10.24
N LYS A 106 -15.38 14.38 10.26
CA LYS A 106 -14.44 13.27 9.99
C LYS A 106 -14.55 12.14 11.01
N ILE A 107 -14.79 12.45 12.29
CA ILE A 107 -15.03 11.45 13.33
C ILE A 107 -16.32 10.66 13.05
N LEU A 108 -17.40 11.34 12.64
CA LEU A 108 -18.65 10.67 12.28
C LEU A 108 -18.54 9.85 11.00
N GLU A 109 -17.75 10.30 10.03
CA GLU A 109 -17.40 9.49 8.87
C GLU A 109 -16.65 8.22 9.25
N LEU A 110 -15.65 8.32 10.12
CA LEU A 110 -14.88 7.17 10.61
C LEU A 110 -15.78 6.17 11.35
N LYS A 111 -16.66 6.69 12.22
CA LYS A 111 -17.69 5.91 12.92
C LYS A 111 -18.54 5.12 11.93
N CYS A 112 -19.06 5.80 10.91
CA CYS A 112 -19.93 5.21 9.90
C CYS A 112 -19.21 4.17 9.02
N ARG A 113 -17.96 4.45 8.62
CA ARG A 113 -17.17 3.55 7.77
C ARG A 113 -16.77 2.27 8.48
N ASN A 114 -16.41 2.35 9.76
CA ASN A 114 -15.85 1.24 10.53
C ASN A 114 -16.85 0.55 11.47
N HIS A 115 -18.11 1.01 11.52
CA HIS A 115 -19.15 0.43 12.38
C HIS A 115 -18.78 0.39 13.87
N ILE A 116 -18.13 1.45 14.35
CA ILE A 116 -17.67 1.59 15.74
C ILE A 116 -18.49 2.64 16.51
N THR A 117 -18.30 2.73 17.81
CA THR A 117 -18.91 3.77 18.64
C THR A 117 -18.26 5.13 18.39
N THR A 118 -18.96 6.22 18.73
CA THR A 118 -18.40 7.58 18.61
C THR A 118 -17.15 7.77 19.48
N GLY A 119 -17.11 7.16 20.66
CA GLY A 119 -15.97 7.23 21.58
C GLY A 119 -14.71 6.58 21.00
N GLU A 120 -14.86 5.38 20.42
CA GLU A 120 -13.77 4.69 19.73
C GLU A 120 -13.28 5.47 18.51
N ALA A 121 -14.20 6.01 17.71
CA ALA A 121 -13.85 6.83 16.55
C ALA A 121 -13.03 8.07 16.96
N ARG A 122 -13.39 8.74 18.07
CA ARG A 122 -12.59 9.86 18.61
C ARG A 122 -11.20 9.41 19.04
N ARG A 123 -11.08 8.27 19.73
CA ARG A 123 -9.79 7.74 20.19
C ARG A 123 -8.87 7.43 19.01
N ILE A 124 -9.38 6.74 17.98
CA ILE A 124 -8.62 6.42 16.77
C ILE A 124 -8.21 7.69 16.03
N PHE A 125 -9.12 8.67 15.90
CA PHE A 125 -8.82 9.94 15.23
C PHE A 125 -7.71 10.72 15.94
N GLN A 126 -7.74 10.77 17.28
CA GLN A 126 -6.70 11.41 18.09
C GLN A 126 -5.34 10.69 17.98
N GLN A 127 -5.35 9.35 18.03
CA GLN A 127 -4.13 8.55 17.86
C GLN A 127 -3.49 8.78 16.49
N ASN A 128 -4.28 8.80 15.42
CA ASN A 128 -3.77 9.06 14.07
C ASN A 128 -3.21 10.48 13.93
N LYS A 129 -3.84 11.47 14.56
CA LYS A 129 -3.33 12.85 14.61
C LYS A 129 -2.00 12.94 15.37
N ALA A 130 -1.87 12.23 16.49
CA ALA A 130 -0.64 12.17 17.27
C ALA A 130 0.50 11.49 16.48
N LYS A 131 0.23 10.33 15.89
CA LYS A 131 1.18 9.60 15.03
C LYS A 131 1.69 10.47 13.87
N TYR A 132 0.78 11.14 13.15
CA TYR A 132 1.18 12.06 12.08
C TYR A 132 2.09 13.19 12.60
N SER A 133 1.73 13.82 13.72
CA SER A 133 2.54 14.90 14.30
C SER A 133 3.91 14.44 14.79
N GLU A 134 4.03 13.19 15.25
CA GLU A 134 5.28 12.57 15.65
C GLU A 134 6.16 12.29 14.42
N THR A 135 5.59 11.71 13.36
CA THR A 135 6.28 11.51 12.08
C THR A 135 6.78 12.82 11.47
N VAL A 136 6.00 13.91 11.54
CA VAL A 136 6.43 15.23 11.04
C VAL A 136 7.54 15.84 11.91
N LYS A 137 7.51 15.63 13.23
CA LYS A 137 8.58 16.10 14.14
C LYS A 137 9.89 15.34 13.97
N THR A 138 9.84 14.08 13.53
CA THR A 138 11.03 13.26 13.28
C THR A 138 11.53 13.35 11.85
N MET A 139 10.99 14.22 10.99
CA MET A 139 11.56 14.46 9.65
C MET A 139 12.78 15.37 9.75
N PRO A 140 14.01 14.88 9.46
CA PRO A 140 15.11 15.76 9.06
C PRO A 140 14.78 16.38 7.70
N ALA A 141 15.49 17.44 7.32
CA ALA A 141 15.40 18.04 5.99
C ALA A 141 15.39 16.97 4.89
N VAL A 142 14.56 17.18 3.87
CA VAL A 142 14.28 16.26 2.77
C VAL A 142 15.56 15.99 1.96
N THR A 143 16.32 14.98 2.38
CA THR A 143 17.39 14.33 1.59
C THR A 143 17.31 12.80 1.72
N ASN A 144 16.81 12.28 2.84
CA ASN A 144 16.86 10.84 3.18
C ASN A 144 15.92 9.90 2.38
N ILE A 145 14.90 10.41 1.68
CA ILE A 145 13.97 9.55 0.92
C ILE A 145 14.65 9.02 -0.33
N GLU A 146 15.40 9.87 -1.01
CA GLU A 146 16.16 9.52 -2.21
C GLU A 146 17.26 8.51 -1.87
N ASP A 147 18.00 8.72 -0.78
CA ASP A 147 19.01 7.77 -0.29
C ASP A 147 18.40 6.42 0.09
N THR A 148 17.22 6.41 0.71
CA THR A 148 16.52 5.17 1.09
C THR A 148 16.01 4.41 -0.13
N ILE A 149 15.52 5.12 -1.15
CA ILE A 149 15.06 4.52 -2.41
C ILE A 149 16.26 3.96 -3.17
N ASN A 150 17.35 4.73 -3.27
CA ASN A 150 18.58 4.31 -3.92
C ASN A 150 19.16 3.07 -3.23
N ALA A 151 19.24 3.05 -1.90
CA ALA A 151 19.72 1.88 -1.16
C ALA A 151 18.85 0.63 -1.40
N LYS A 152 17.53 0.79 -1.46
CA LYS A 152 16.61 -0.33 -1.77
C LYS A 152 16.75 -0.81 -3.22
N PHE A 153 16.97 0.11 -4.15
CA PHE A 153 17.18 -0.21 -5.56
C PHE A 153 18.50 -0.96 -5.76
N GLU A 154 19.59 -0.50 -5.15
CA GLU A 154 20.89 -1.19 -5.17
C GLU A 154 20.82 -2.58 -4.55
N THR A 155 20.11 -2.72 -3.43
CA THR A 155 19.89 -4.04 -2.81
C THR A 155 19.13 -4.99 -3.74
N LEU A 156 18.15 -4.48 -4.48
CA LEU A 156 17.38 -5.26 -5.45
C LEU A 156 18.25 -5.69 -6.63
N LEU A 157 19.04 -4.75 -7.19
CA LEU A 157 19.96 -5.03 -8.29
C LEU A 157 20.99 -6.08 -7.90
N GLN A 158 21.59 -5.97 -6.71
CA GLN A 158 22.54 -6.96 -6.21
C GLN A 158 21.89 -8.34 -6.07
N ALA A 159 20.68 -8.42 -5.51
CA ALA A 159 19.98 -9.68 -5.35
C ALA A 159 19.64 -10.35 -6.70
N ILE A 160 19.32 -9.55 -7.73
CA ILE A 160 19.08 -10.04 -9.09
C ILE A 160 20.38 -10.56 -9.70
N ASN A 161 21.48 -9.80 -9.58
CA ASN A 161 22.78 -10.20 -10.10
C ASN A 161 23.28 -11.50 -9.45
N ASP A 162 23.20 -11.59 -8.12
CA ASP A 162 23.57 -12.79 -7.36
C ASP A 162 22.71 -14.00 -7.76
N ARG A 163 21.45 -13.78 -8.13
CA ARG A 163 20.57 -14.85 -8.60
C ARG A 163 20.97 -15.30 -10.00
N PHE A 164 21.32 -14.36 -10.88
CA PHE A 164 21.76 -14.66 -12.23
C PHE A 164 23.07 -15.45 -12.22
N GLU A 165 24.06 -15.00 -11.45
CA GLU A 165 25.35 -15.69 -11.27
C GLU A 165 25.17 -17.12 -10.72
N ARG A 166 24.32 -17.28 -9.70
CA ARG A 166 24.02 -18.63 -9.16
C ARG A 166 23.36 -19.53 -10.18
N GLN A 167 22.43 -19.01 -10.97
CA GLN A 167 21.78 -19.80 -12.04
C GLN A 167 22.78 -20.15 -13.15
N MET A 168 23.65 -19.22 -13.52
CA MET A 168 24.69 -19.46 -14.51
C MET A 168 25.70 -20.50 -14.06
N ALA A 169 26.13 -20.46 -12.80
CA ALA A 169 27.03 -21.46 -12.23
C ALA A 169 26.38 -22.86 -12.20
N ILE A 170 25.10 -22.96 -11.81
CA ILE A 170 24.36 -24.24 -11.84
C ILE A 170 24.25 -24.77 -13.27
N PHE A 171 23.95 -23.89 -14.23
CA PHE A 171 23.84 -24.27 -15.63
C PHE A 171 25.18 -24.73 -16.21
N ALA A 172 26.27 -24.02 -15.90
CA ALA A 172 27.63 -24.38 -16.31
C ALA A 172 28.03 -25.75 -15.74
N ASP A 173 27.78 -26.02 -14.45
CA ASP A 173 28.03 -27.32 -13.82
C ASP A 173 27.20 -28.44 -14.45
N MET A 174 25.92 -28.18 -14.75
CA MET A 174 25.08 -29.14 -15.47
C MET A 174 25.62 -29.46 -16.87
N LEU A 175 26.05 -28.43 -17.62
CA LEU A 175 26.65 -28.60 -18.93
C LEU A 175 27.94 -29.41 -18.85
N GLN A 176 28.83 -29.08 -17.91
CA GLN A 176 30.09 -29.79 -17.71
C GLN A 176 29.85 -31.27 -17.42
N LYS A 177 28.93 -31.58 -16.50
CA LYS A 177 28.55 -32.97 -16.16
C LYS A 177 27.96 -33.71 -17.36
N SER A 178 27.16 -33.02 -18.19
CA SER A 178 26.60 -33.62 -19.41
C SER A 178 27.69 -33.96 -20.42
N MET A 179 28.66 -33.05 -20.62
CA MET A 179 29.80 -33.26 -21.51
C MET A 179 30.68 -34.39 -21.00
N ASP A 180 30.99 -34.43 -19.70
CA ASP A 180 31.75 -35.52 -19.09
C ASP A 180 31.07 -36.87 -19.29
N CYS A 181 29.75 -36.94 -19.13
CA CYS A 181 28.97 -38.15 -19.36
C CYS A 181 29.06 -38.61 -20.82
N ILE A 182 28.90 -37.67 -21.76
CA ILE A 182 29.01 -37.94 -23.19
C ILE A 182 30.42 -38.44 -23.53
N CYS A 183 31.46 -37.76 -23.08
CA CYS A 183 32.86 -38.17 -23.26
C CYS A 183 33.11 -39.57 -22.70
N GLN A 184 32.63 -39.87 -21.49
CA GLN A 184 32.77 -41.20 -20.88
C GLN A 184 32.06 -42.29 -21.70
N ASN A 185 30.87 -42.03 -22.23
CA ASN A 185 30.16 -42.99 -23.08
C ASN A 185 30.91 -43.24 -24.39
N PHE A 186 31.43 -42.19 -25.04
CA PHE A 186 32.28 -42.36 -26.22
C PHE A 186 33.54 -43.18 -25.93
N CYS A 187 34.23 -42.91 -24.81
CA CYS A 187 35.38 -43.70 -24.38
C CYS A 187 35.04 -45.18 -24.20
N LYS A 188 33.88 -45.51 -23.60
CA LYS A 188 33.41 -46.89 -23.42
C LYS A 188 33.14 -47.59 -24.75
N ILE A 189 32.47 -46.92 -25.69
CA ILE A 189 32.19 -47.46 -27.03
C ILE A 189 33.51 -47.75 -27.77
N ILE A 190 34.44 -46.80 -27.77
CA ILE A 190 35.75 -46.98 -28.41
C ILE A 190 36.50 -48.16 -27.79
N THR A 191 36.43 -48.34 -26.47
CA THR A 191 37.07 -49.48 -25.77
C THR A 191 36.52 -50.83 -26.24
N GLN A 192 35.22 -50.92 -26.51
CA GLN A 192 34.56 -52.15 -26.96
C GLN A 192 34.87 -52.51 -28.42
N CYS A 193 35.20 -51.52 -29.25
CA CYS A 193 35.54 -51.72 -30.66
C CYS A 193 37.03 -52.05 -30.91
N VAL A 194 37.89 -52.03 -29.88
CA VAL A 194 39.32 -52.35 -30.03
C VAL A 194 39.54 -53.86 -29.99
N ASP A 195 40.08 -54.42 -31.08
CA ASP A 195 40.33 -55.84 -31.23
C ASP A 195 41.12 -56.47 -30.05
N PRO A 196 40.74 -57.68 -29.59
CA PRO A 196 41.46 -58.41 -28.55
C PRO A 196 42.95 -58.62 -28.88
N GLY A 197 43.30 -58.78 -30.16
CA GLY A 197 44.66 -59.05 -30.64
C GLY A 197 45.60 -57.84 -30.78
N SER A 198 45.16 -56.61 -30.49
CA SER A 198 46.03 -55.44 -30.66
C SER A 198 47.07 -55.32 -29.53
N SER A 199 48.33 -55.01 -29.88
CA SER A 199 49.46 -54.90 -28.94
C SER A 199 49.16 -54.05 -27.68
N PRO A 200 49.60 -54.48 -26.47
CA PRO A 200 49.36 -53.78 -25.20
C PRO A 200 49.84 -52.32 -25.19
N VAL A 201 50.91 -52.04 -25.95
CA VAL A 201 51.50 -50.70 -26.08
C VAL A 201 50.58 -49.76 -26.88
N ARG A 202 49.96 -50.28 -27.95
CA ARG A 202 49.05 -49.53 -28.83
C ARG A 202 47.73 -49.21 -28.11
N LYS A 203 47.23 -50.15 -27.30
CA LYS A 203 46.09 -49.95 -26.38
C LYS A 203 46.39 -48.85 -25.36
N LYS A 204 47.50 -48.95 -24.62
CA LYS A 204 47.89 -47.94 -23.61
C LYS A 204 48.02 -46.53 -24.19
N LYS A 205 48.61 -46.37 -25.38
CA LYS A 205 48.78 -45.07 -26.05
C LYS A 205 47.46 -44.46 -26.54
N LEU A 206 46.52 -45.29 -27.00
CA LEU A 206 45.16 -44.83 -27.36
C LEU A 206 44.39 -44.34 -26.12
N PHE A 207 44.44 -45.09 -25.02
CA PHE A 207 43.78 -44.70 -23.77
C PHE A 207 44.40 -43.47 -23.10
N SER A 208 45.73 -43.30 -23.18
CA SER A 208 46.39 -42.07 -22.69
C SER A 208 45.96 -40.84 -23.49
N ASN A 209 45.87 -40.95 -24.82
CA ASN A 209 45.46 -39.85 -25.69
C ASN A 209 43.99 -39.48 -25.50
N LEU A 210 43.09 -40.47 -25.33
CA LEU A 210 41.68 -40.22 -25.05
C LEU A 210 41.48 -39.49 -23.72
N ARG A 211 42.21 -39.90 -22.68
CA ARG A 211 42.19 -39.26 -21.35
C ARG A 211 42.81 -37.86 -21.37
N GLN A 212 43.77 -37.62 -22.26
CA GLN A 212 44.36 -36.29 -22.45
C GLN A 212 43.39 -35.34 -23.17
N MET A 213 42.60 -35.82 -24.13
CA MET A 213 41.55 -35.03 -24.78
C MET A 213 40.41 -34.65 -23.82
N SER A 214 39.98 -35.56 -22.93
CA SER A 214 38.96 -35.23 -21.92
C SER A 214 39.44 -34.15 -20.95
N ASN A 215 40.73 -34.16 -20.59
CA ASN A 215 41.30 -33.15 -19.69
C ASN A 215 41.50 -31.79 -20.36
N SER A 216 41.66 -31.75 -21.69
CA SER A 216 41.81 -30.49 -22.45
C SER A 216 40.50 -29.71 -22.60
N ILE A 217 39.35 -30.37 -22.43
CA ILE A 217 38.02 -29.74 -22.42
C ILE A 217 37.81 -28.88 -21.16
N ASN A 218 38.46 -29.21 -20.05
CA ASN A 218 38.33 -28.49 -18.77
C ASN A 218 39.12 -27.17 -18.70
N SER A 219 39.81 -26.76 -19.78
CA SER A 219 40.71 -25.60 -19.78
C SER A 219 40.12 -24.34 -20.45
N TRP A 220 38.82 -24.32 -20.75
CA TRP A 220 38.18 -23.17 -21.41
C TRP A 220 37.99 -21.96 -20.48
N ASP A 221 38.24 -22.14 -19.17
CA ASP A 221 38.28 -21.07 -18.17
C ASP A 221 39.64 -20.33 -18.20
N ALA A 222 39.83 -19.44 -19.18
CA ALA A 222 40.65 -18.22 -19.06
C ALA A 222 40.79 -17.53 -20.42
N GLY A 223 39.86 -16.65 -20.75
CA GLY A 223 39.96 -15.88 -22.00
C GLY A 223 38.91 -14.78 -22.15
N GLY A 224 38.55 -14.10 -21.07
CA GLY A 224 37.80 -12.84 -21.15
C GLY A 224 38.77 -11.69 -21.43
N SER A 225 38.87 -11.29 -22.70
CA SER A 225 39.61 -10.10 -23.12
C SER A 225 39.08 -8.85 -22.41
N GLN A 226 39.96 -8.09 -21.75
CA GLN A 226 39.67 -6.72 -21.32
C GLN A 226 39.62 -5.83 -22.57
N GLU A 227 38.42 -5.43 -22.98
CA GLU A 227 38.23 -4.15 -23.68
C GLU A 227 37.25 -3.32 -22.86
N ALA A 228 37.81 -2.34 -22.15
CA ALA A 228 37.06 -1.25 -21.57
C ALA A 228 36.71 -0.28 -22.72
N GLU A 229 35.43 -0.21 -23.09
CA GLU A 229 34.93 0.92 -23.88
C GLU A 229 34.22 1.92 -22.97
N ASP A 230 34.73 3.14 -23.10
CA ASP A 230 34.31 4.41 -22.52
C ASP A 230 32.89 4.75 -22.98
N MET A 231 32.02 5.14 -22.05
CA MET A 231 30.61 5.48 -22.34
C MET A 231 30.45 7.00 -22.35
N PRO A 232 30.04 7.65 -23.46
CA PRO A 232 29.83 9.09 -23.49
C PRO A 232 28.50 9.46 -22.81
N GLN A 233 28.55 10.52 -22.02
CA GLN A 233 27.39 11.15 -21.39
C GLN A 233 26.46 11.77 -22.46
N CYS A 234 25.16 11.51 -22.30
CA CYS A 234 24.06 12.36 -22.78
C CYS A 234 23.21 12.76 -21.58
#